data_AF-A0A6N8YCK7-F1
#
_entry.id   AF-A0A6N8YCK7-F1
#
_cell.length_a   1.000
_cell.length_b   1.000
_cell.length_c   1.000
_cell.angle_alpha   90.00
_cell.angle_beta   90.00
_cell.angle_gamma   90.00
#
_symmetry.space_group_name_H-M   'P 1'
#
loop_
_entity.id
_entity.type
_entity.pdbx_description
1 polymer ?
#
loop_
_entity_poly.entity_id
_entity_poly.type
_entity_poly.pdbx_seq_one_letter_code
_entity_poly.pdbx_strand_id
1 'polypeptide(L)'
;MGLHTAFVAHPDDRRIEITGRGDFGRRLTGHTFQLEAIEMLAWSRWQLGWLDESQVLCLTADRSRVVLSPVADPGDAAVMAAVPLSDTEVLVVEVRVKVGYDAEQEEPHTDGALLTVPALATEGVLVYVVDASLGSGQLPLVIAGDAGNGQVDDYPILTRGEQVVVRGYTVTLVSDRRGAYIVAIFKVEA
;
A
#
# COMPACT_ATOMS: atom_id res chain seq x y z
N MET A 1 8.89 0.67 9.94
CA MET A 1 9.20 -0.60 9.27
C MET A 1 8.30 -0.69 8.05
N GLY A 2 8.88 -0.87 6.87
CA GLY A 2 8.16 -0.85 5.59
C GLY A 2 7.44 -2.17 5.30
N LEU A 3 6.85 -2.24 4.11
CA LEU A 3 6.15 -3.41 3.59
C LEU A 3 7.17 -4.55 3.36
N HIS A 4 7.24 -5.55 4.23
CA HIS A 4 8.04 -6.76 4.00
C HIS A 4 7.16 -7.90 3.46
N THR A 5 6.44 -7.64 2.37
CA THR A 5 5.83 -8.71 1.58
C THR A 5 6.50 -8.78 0.22
N ALA A 6 6.84 -10.00 -0.21
CA ALA A 6 7.33 -10.22 -1.56
C ALA A 6 6.13 -10.43 -2.47
N PHE A 7 5.92 -9.48 -3.38
CA PHE A 7 4.97 -9.65 -4.49
C PHE A 7 5.58 -10.57 -5.54
N VAL A 8 4.89 -11.66 -5.88
CA VAL A 8 5.29 -12.54 -6.98
C VAL A 8 4.69 -12.01 -8.28
N ALA A 9 5.45 -11.20 -9.00
CA ALA A 9 4.97 -10.61 -10.24
C ALA A 9 4.88 -11.62 -11.39
N HIS A 10 3.83 -11.52 -12.21
CA HIS A 10 3.76 -12.25 -13.47
C HIS A 10 4.84 -11.72 -14.43
N PRO A 11 5.52 -12.58 -15.21
CA PRO A 11 6.57 -12.15 -16.15
C PRO A 11 6.13 -11.06 -17.16
N ASP A 12 4.84 -11.02 -17.48
CA ASP A 12 4.24 -10.06 -18.41
C ASP A 12 3.70 -8.79 -17.74
N ASP A 13 3.83 -8.64 -16.41
CA ASP A 13 3.39 -7.43 -15.73
C ASP A 13 4.29 -6.25 -16.12
N ARG A 14 3.72 -5.29 -16.83
CA ARG A 14 4.44 -4.10 -17.31
C ARG A 14 4.58 -3.02 -16.24
N ARG A 15 3.85 -3.13 -15.12
CA ARG A 15 3.92 -2.16 -14.01
C ARG A 15 5.26 -2.21 -13.27
N ILE A 16 5.99 -3.31 -13.43
CA ILE A 16 7.32 -3.58 -12.84
C ILE A 16 8.46 -3.47 -13.89
N GLU A 17 8.20 -2.86 -15.05
CA GLU A 17 9.21 -2.63 -16.08
C GLU A 17 10.26 -1.65 -15.54
N ILE A 18 11.53 -2.09 -15.53
CA ILE A 18 12.68 -1.21 -15.30
C ILE A 18 13.06 -0.61 -16.64
N THR A 19 13.28 0.69 -16.68
CA THR A 19 13.80 1.35 -17.88
C THR A 19 15.14 1.99 -17.59
N GLY A 20 15.98 2.13 -18.61
CA GLY A 20 17.27 2.79 -18.43
C GLY A 20 17.82 3.36 -19.72
N ARG A 21 18.87 4.16 -19.57
CA ARG A 21 19.64 4.69 -20.69
C ARG A 21 21.09 4.27 -20.53
N GLY A 22 21.55 3.41 -21.44
CA GLY A 22 22.94 3.02 -21.52
C GLY A 22 23.76 3.98 -22.38
N ASP A 23 25.04 3.68 -22.51
CA ASP A 23 25.96 4.38 -23.40
C ASP A 23 25.40 4.53 -24.82
N PHE A 24 25.74 5.66 -25.45
CA PHE A 24 25.27 6.04 -26.79
C PHE A 24 23.73 6.18 -26.91
N GLY A 25 23.03 6.33 -25.79
CA GLY A 25 21.59 6.59 -25.77
C GLY A 25 20.70 5.38 -26.04
N ARG A 26 21.25 4.16 -25.92
CA ARG A 26 20.48 2.92 -26.04
C ARG A 26 19.45 2.83 -24.91
N ARG A 27 18.17 2.66 -25.24
CA ARG A 27 17.12 2.34 -24.27
C ARG A 27 17.32 0.90 -23.77
N LEU A 28 17.33 0.75 -22.46
CA LEU A 28 17.33 -0.54 -21.77
C LEU A 28 15.93 -0.76 -21.16
N THR A 29 15.47 -2.01 -21.20
CA THR A 29 14.22 -2.44 -20.57
C THR A 29 14.48 -3.76 -19.86
N GLY A 30 13.97 -3.89 -18.64
CA GLY A 30 14.01 -5.10 -17.82
C GLY A 30 12.76 -5.22 -16.97
N HIS A 31 12.70 -6.23 -16.10
CA HIS A 31 11.59 -6.42 -15.17
C HIS A 31 12.16 -6.73 -13.79
N THR A 32 11.59 -6.15 -12.73
CA THR A 32 11.88 -6.58 -11.36
C THR A 32 10.86 -7.64 -10.91
N PHE A 33 11.27 -8.61 -10.10
CA PHE A 33 10.38 -9.58 -9.47
C PHE A 33 10.11 -9.26 -7.99
N GLN A 34 10.70 -8.18 -7.47
CA GLN A 34 10.50 -7.69 -6.11
C GLN A 34 10.39 -6.16 -6.15
N LEU A 35 9.37 -5.62 -5.50
CA LEU A 35 9.21 -4.18 -5.31
C LEU A 35 9.46 -3.84 -3.84
N GLU A 36 10.21 -2.78 -3.60
CA GLU A 36 10.50 -2.29 -2.25
C GLU A 36 9.68 -1.02 -1.97
N ALA A 37 8.44 -1.23 -1.53
CA ALA A 37 7.60 -0.15 -1.03
C ALA A 37 8.07 0.25 0.39
N ILE A 38 9.07 1.12 0.44
CA ILE A 38 9.74 1.50 1.68
C ILE A 38 9.04 2.63 2.45
N GLU A 39 8.03 3.28 1.85
CA GLU A 39 7.23 4.26 2.56
C GLU A 39 6.57 3.62 3.79
N MET A 40 6.67 4.32 4.92
CA MET A 40 6.24 3.80 6.20
C MET A 40 4.72 3.79 6.30
N LEU A 41 4.16 2.64 6.68
CA LEU A 41 2.71 2.44 6.87
C LEU A 41 2.10 3.51 7.79
N ALA A 42 0.87 3.91 7.49
CA ALA A 42 0.10 4.88 8.27
C ALA A 42 -0.05 4.42 9.73
N TRP A 43 -0.27 3.11 9.95
CA TRP A 43 -0.33 2.55 11.31
C TRP A 43 0.96 2.82 12.10
N SER A 44 2.13 2.57 11.49
CA SER A 44 3.42 2.85 12.14
C SER A 44 3.64 4.34 12.37
N ARG A 45 3.27 5.20 11.41
CA ARG A 45 3.33 6.66 11.57
C ARG A 45 2.44 7.14 12.72
N TRP A 46 1.22 6.60 12.84
CA TRP A 46 0.31 6.90 13.95
C TRP A 46 0.88 6.46 15.30
N GLN A 47 1.41 5.23 15.40
CA GLN A 47 2.06 4.75 16.64
C GLN A 47 3.25 5.61 17.09
N LEU A 48 3.95 6.23 16.13
CA LEU A 48 5.07 7.13 16.40
C LEU A 48 4.65 8.59 16.65
N GLY A 49 3.35 8.90 16.59
CA GLY A 49 2.82 10.25 16.77
C GLY A 49 3.08 11.18 15.58
N TRP A 50 3.29 10.63 14.37
CA TRP A 50 3.49 11.41 13.14
C TRP A 50 2.18 11.70 12.41
N LEU A 51 1.11 10.97 12.74
CA LEU A 51 -0.25 11.27 12.31
C LEU A 51 -1.06 11.70 13.52
N ASP A 52 -1.74 12.82 13.41
CA ASP A 52 -2.65 13.28 14.46
C ASP A 52 -3.90 12.39 14.54
N GLU A 53 -4.58 12.39 15.69
CA GLU A 53 -5.81 11.61 15.88
C GLU A 53 -6.89 11.95 14.85
N SER A 54 -6.96 13.22 14.41
CA SER A 54 -7.88 13.67 13.35
C SER A 54 -7.61 13.05 11.98
N GLN A 55 -6.40 12.54 11.76
CA GLN A 55 -5.99 11.90 10.51
C GLN A 55 -6.30 10.40 10.49
N VAL A 56 -6.82 9.86 11.60
CA VAL A 56 -7.22 8.45 11.74
C VAL A 56 -8.73 8.34 11.89
N LEU A 57 -9.39 7.82 10.87
CA LEU A 57 -10.82 7.55 10.91
C LEU A 57 -11.09 6.19 11.57
N CYS A 58 -11.50 6.20 12.84
CA CYS A 58 -12.00 5.01 13.50
C CYS A 58 -13.46 4.74 13.07
N LEU A 59 -13.68 3.65 12.32
CA LEU A 59 -14.97 3.32 11.73
C LEU A 59 -15.63 2.17 12.49
N THR A 60 -16.82 2.42 13.05
CA THR A 60 -17.61 1.42 13.79
C THR A 60 -18.93 1.06 13.12
N ALA A 61 -19.32 1.81 12.08
CA ALA A 61 -20.52 1.53 11.31
C ALA A 61 -20.28 0.38 10.32
N ASP A 62 -21.29 -0.49 10.14
CA ASP A 62 -21.23 -1.61 9.19
C ASP A 62 -21.03 -1.15 7.74
N ARG A 63 -21.38 0.10 7.41
CA ARG A 63 -21.17 0.66 6.07
C ARG A 63 -20.58 2.05 6.16
N SER A 64 -19.37 2.20 5.63
CA SER A 64 -18.66 3.48 5.60
C SER A 64 -18.16 3.80 4.20
N ARG A 65 -18.18 5.09 3.86
CA ARG A 65 -17.53 5.61 2.66
C ARG A 65 -16.71 6.83 3.06
N VAL A 66 -15.41 6.73 2.89
CA VAL A 66 -14.44 7.72 3.41
C VAL A 66 -13.59 8.28 2.27
N VAL A 67 -13.02 9.46 2.51
CA VAL A 67 -12.00 10.04 1.65
C VAL A 67 -10.67 9.95 2.39
N LEU A 68 -9.68 9.34 1.77
CA LEU A 68 -8.33 9.24 2.31
C LEU A 68 -7.34 10.01 1.43
N SER A 69 -6.39 10.66 2.06
CA SER A 69 -5.20 11.23 1.46
C SER A 69 -4.07 10.19 1.44
N PRO A 70 -3.12 10.29 0.49
CA PRO A 70 -1.97 9.41 0.46
C PRO A 70 -1.11 9.49 1.73
N VAL A 71 -0.54 8.37 2.14
CA VAL A 71 0.35 8.31 3.32
C VAL A 71 1.57 9.23 3.16
N ALA A 72 2.13 9.29 1.95
CA ALA A 72 3.30 10.10 1.64
C ALA A 72 3.01 11.62 1.60
N ASP A 73 1.75 12.02 1.43
CA ASP A 73 1.32 13.43 1.39
C ASP A 73 0.02 13.63 2.19
N PRO A 74 0.11 13.58 3.53
CA PRO A 74 -1.07 13.49 4.39
C PRO A 74 -1.85 14.81 4.50
N GLY A 75 -1.16 15.96 4.39
CA GLY A 75 -1.71 17.27 4.74
C GLY A 75 -2.38 17.24 6.12
N ASP A 76 -3.52 17.91 6.26
CA ASP A 76 -4.37 17.88 7.46
C ASP A 76 -5.56 16.91 7.34
N ALA A 77 -5.59 16.10 6.27
CA ALA A 77 -6.73 15.24 5.94
C ALA A 77 -6.60 13.85 6.57
N ALA A 78 -7.69 13.08 6.50
CA ALA A 78 -7.68 11.67 6.89
C ALA A 78 -6.71 10.86 6.01
N VAL A 79 -5.83 10.09 6.64
CA VAL A 79 -4.80 9.28 5.96
C VAL A 79 -5.09 7.79 6.08
N MET A 80 -5.73 7.41 7.19
CA MET A 80 -5.99 6.02 7.54
C MET A 80 -7.44 5.84 7.95
N ALA A 81 -8.07 4.78 7.47
CA ALA A 81 -9.28 4.23 8.09
C ALA A 81 -8.91 2.99 8.90
N ALA A 82 -9.38 2.95 10.15
CA ALA A 82 -9.17 1.86 11.09
C ALA A 82 -10.53 1.30 11.51
N VAL A 83 -10.77 0.01 11.27
CA VAL A 83 -11.98 -0.69 11.68
C VAL A 83 -11.61 -1.67 12.80
N PRO A 84 -12.10 -1.48 14.03
CA PRO A 84 -11.92 -2.46 15.09
C PRO A 84 -12.59 -3.78 14.69
N LEU A 85 -11.83 -4.88 14.68
CA LEU A 85 -12.31 -6.23 14.41
C LEU A 85 -12.55 -7.01 15.70
N SER A 86 -11.70 -6.78 16.70
CA SER A 86 -11.78 -7.34 18.07
C SER A 86 -11.10 -6.38 19.05
N ASP A 87 -10.90 -6.81 20.30
CA ASP A 87 -10.17 -6.03 21.30
C ASP A 87 -8.69 -5.83 20.93
N THR A 88 -8.14 -6.65 20.03
CA THR A 88 -6.73 -6.62 19.63
C THR A 88 -6.51 -6.56 18.13
N GLU A 89 -7.50 -6.87 17.29
CA GLU A 89 -7.35 -6.82 15.84
C GLU A 89 -8.00 -5.56 15.23
N VAL A 90 -7.29 -4.94 14.29
CA VAL A 90 -7.75 -3.76 13.56
C VAL A 90 -7.53 -3.98 12.06
N LEU A 91 -8.57 -3.79 11.25
CA LEU A 91 -8.43 -3.67 9.81
C LEU A 91 -8.01 -2.24 9.49
N VAL A 92 -6.92 -2.10 8.75
CA VAL A 92 -6.39 -0.81 8.33
C VAL A 92 -6.47 -0.69 6.82
N VAL A 93 -6.90 0.50 6.39
CA VAL A 93 -6.98 0.89 4.99
C VAL A 93 -6.25 2.20 4.80
N GLU A 94 -5.29 2.22 3.88
CA GLU A 94 -4.48 3.40 3.56
C GLU A 94 -4.29 3.58 2.04
N VAL A 95 -3.81 4.74 1.64
CA VAL A 95 -3.58 5.08 0.22
C VAL A 95 -2.10 5.23 -0.07
N ARG A 96 -1.64 4.59 -1.15
CA ARG A 96 -0.25 4.60 -1.62
C ARG A 96 -0.16 5.22 -3.01
N VAL A 97 0.78 6.14 -3.18
CA VAL A 97 1.01 6.87 -4.44
C VAL A 97 2.52 7.00 -4.69
N LYS A 98 2.94 7.17 -5.95
CA LYS A 98 4.34 7.18 -6.40
C LYS A 98 5.05 8.51 -6.10
N VAL A 99 5.04 8.93 -4.83
CA VAL A 99 5.73 10.12 -4.34
C VAL A 99 6.47 9.80 -3.05
N GLY A 100 7.36 10.70 -2.63
CA GLY A 100 8.15 10.49 -1.42
C GLY A 100 8.98 9.21 -1.51
N TYR A 101 8.86 8.34 -0.52
CA TYR A 101 9.60 7.06 -0.47
C TYR A 101 9.05 5.97 -1.41
N ASP A 102 7.86 6.19 -1.98
CA ASP A 102 7.24 5.33 -2.99
C ASP A 102 7.46 5.84 -4.43
N ALA A 103 8.23 6.91 -4.61
CA ALA A 103 8.62 7.42 -5.92
C ALA A 103 9.54 6.44 -6.67
N GLU A 104 9.61 6.59 -7.99
CA GLU A 104 10.59 5.87 -8.81
C GLU A 104 12.01 6.22 -8.35
N GLN A 105 12.87 5.21 -8.28
CA GLN A 105 14.26 5.33 -7.82
C GLN A 105 15.22 5.24 -9.00
N GLU A 106 16.29 6.03 -8.95
CA GLU A 106 17.38 5.95 -9.92
C GLU A 106 18.52 5.10 -9.35
N GLU A 107 18.74 3.93 -9.95
CA GLU A 107 19.74 2.97 -9.53
C GLU A 107 20.87 2.89 -10.57
N PRO A 108 22.14 3.07 -10.17
CA PRO A 108 23.28 2.89 -11.07
C PRO A 108 23.49 1.42 -11.40
N HIS A 109 23.52 1.09 -12.69
CA HIS A 109 23.84 -0.24 -13.16
C HIS A 109 25.35 -0.43 -13.33
N THR A 110 25.81 -1.68 -13.26
CA THR A 110 27.24 -2.03 -13.31
C THR A 110 27.93 -1.68 -14.62
N ASP A 111 27.17 -1.43 -15.70
CA ASP A 111 27.68 -0.97 -17.00
C ASP A 111 27.66 0.55 -17.17
N GLY A 112 27.35 1.30 -16.12
CA GLY A 112 27.28 2.78 -16.14
C GLY A 112 25.93 3.34 -16.59
N ALA A 113 24.96 2.49 -16.94
CA ALA A 113 23.60 2.95 -17.20
C ALA A 113 22.91 3.42 -15.91
N LEU A 114 22.03 4.41 -16.03
CA LEU A 114 21.11 4.78 -14.96
C LEU A 114 19.76 4.10 -15.22
N LEU A 115 19.29 3.34 -14.23
CA LEU A 115 18.03 2.61 -14.29
C LEU A 115 16.98 3.33 -13.45
N THR A 116 15.79 3.49 -14.00
CA THR A 116 14.59 3.89 -13.29
C THR A 116 13.86 2.64 -12.83
N VAL A 117 13.80 2.44 -11.52
CA VAL A 117 13.17 1.29 -10.86
C VAL A 117 11.92 1.77 -10.13
N PRO A 118 10.74 1.19 -10.40
CA PRO A 118 9.53 1.52 -9.66
C PRO A 118 9.61 1.02 -8.21
N ALA A 119 9.21 1.84 -7.23
CA ALA A 119 9.00 1.39 -5.84
C ALA A 119 7.58 0.83 -5.64
N LEU A 120 6.58 1.40 -6.34
CA LEU A 120 5.24 0.85 -6.47
C LEU A 120 4.93 0.43 -7.90
N ALA A 121 4.25 -0.70 -8.09
CA ALA A 121 3.71 -1.09 -9.40
C ALA A 121 2.58 -0.12 -9.81
N THR A 122 1.67 0.16 -8.87
CA THR A 122 0.51 1.04 -9.07
C THR A 122 0.21 1.86 -7.82
N GLU A 123 -0.56 2.92 -8.01
CA GLU A 123 -1.14 3.73 -6.95
C GLU A 123 -2.54 3.21 -6.60
N GLY A 124 -2.97 3.39 -5.36
CA GLY A 124 -4.28 2.93 -4.91
C GLY A 124 -4.36 2.65 -3.42
N VAL A 125 -5.22 1.69 -3.06
CA VAL A 125 -5.53 1.37 -1.66
C VAL A 125 -4.80 0.11 -1.21
N LEU A 126 -4.04 0.22 -0.13
CA LEU A 126 -3.47 -0.91 0.61
C LEU A 126 -4.41 -1.28 1.76
N VAL A 127 -4.62 -2.59 1.96
CA VAL A 127 -5.43 -3.13 3.05
C VAL A 127 -4.60 -4.14 3.83
N TYR A 128 -4.61 -4.03 5.16
CA TYR A 128 -3.92 -4.98 6.04
C TYR A 128 -4.63 -5.09 7.39
N VAL A 129 -4.39 -6.19 8.09
CA VAL A 129 -4.87 -6.40 9.47
C VAL A 129 -3.69 -6.25 10.41
N VAL A 130 -3.92 -5.58 11.53
CA VAL A 130 -2.95 -5.43 12.61
C VAL A 130 -3.45 -6.18 13.85
N ASP A 131 -2.58 -6.97 14.47
CA ASP A 131 -2.71 -7.45 15.83
C ASP A 131 -1.99 -6.47 16.78
N ALA A 132 -2.78 -5.60 17.41
CA ALA A 132 -2.33 -4.58 18.34
C ALA A 132 -1.89 -5.15 19.70
N SER A 133 -2.07 -6.46 19.95
CA SER A 133 -1.48 -7.12 21.14
C SER A 133 0.03 -7.36 21.00
N LEU A 134 0.53 -7.33 19.76
CA LEU A 134 1.93 -7.55 19.44
C LEU A 134 2.70 -6.23 19.35
N GLY A 135 3.93 -6.25 19.87
CA GLY A 135 4.81 -5.10 19.83
C GLY A 135 5.41 -4.84 18.45
N SER A 136 5.95 -3.63 18.25
CA SER A 136 6.81 -3.34 17.11
C SER A 136 7.98 -4.34 17.04
N GLY A 137 8.25 -4.86 15.85
CA GLY A 137 9.32 -5.84 15.60
C GLY A 137 8.86 -7.31 15.64
N GLN A 138 7.60 -7.57 16.01
CA GLN A 138 7.01 -8.91 16.05
C GLN A 138 6.13 -9.22 14.82
N LEU A 139 6.29 -8.45 13.74
CA LEU A 139 5.47 -8.54 12.52
C LEU A 139 3.97 -8.55 12.83
N PRO A 140 3.45 -7.51 13.52
CA PRO A 140 2.07 -7.49 14.00
C PRO A 140 1.03 -7.32 12.88
N LEU A 141 1.41 -7.40 11.61
CA LEU A 141 0.53 -7.07 10.49
C LEU A 141 0.57 -8.12 9.39
N VAL A 142 -0.58 -8.32 8.76
CA VAL A 142 -0.74 -9.21 7.60
C VAL A 142 -1.48 -8.45 6.51
N ILE A 143 -0.91 -8.39 5.32
CA ILE A 143 -1.47 -7.67 4.17
C ILE A 143 -2.60 -8.50 3.55
N ALA A 144 -3.61 -7.83 3.01
CA ALA A 144 -4.66 -8.50 2.27
C ALA A 144 -4.08 -9.31 1.10
N GLY A 145 -4.45 -10.59 1.01
CA GLY A 145 -3.90 -11.52 0.03
C GLY A 145 -2.68 -12.31 0.52
N ASP A 146 -2.08 -11.96 1.67
CA ASP A 146 -1.02 -12.77 2.28
C ASP A 146 -1.64 -13.97 3.02
N ALA A 147 -1.20 -15.17 2.65
CA ALA A 147 -1.63 -16.42 3.27
C ALA A 147 -0.96 -16.68 4.64
N GLY A 148 -0.17 -15.75 5.15
CA GLY A 148 0.59 -15.84 6.40
C GLY A 148 2.03 -16.30 6.20
N ASN A 149 2.54 -16.28 4.96
CA ASN A 149 3.92 -16.64 4.63
C ASN A 149 4.76 -15.43 4.16
N GLY A 150 4.19 -14.22 4.18
CA GLY A 150 4.86 -13.00 3.76
C GLY A 150 4.89 -12.82 2.24
N GLN A 151 4.07 -13.57 1.48
CA GLN A 151 4.00 -13.49 0.03
C GLN A 151 2.57 -13.24 -0.43
N VAL A 152 2.44 -12.53 -1.55
CA VAL A 152 1.16 -12.24 -2.21
C VAL A 152 1.24 -12.60 -3.69
N ASP A 153 0.18 -13.26 -4.19
CA ASP A 153 0.08 -13.74 -5.57
C ASP A 153 -0.20 -12.62 -6.59
N ASP A 154 -0.77 -11.50 -6.13
CA ASP A 154 -0.94 -10.27 -6.91
C ASP A 154 -0.44 -9.07 -6.11
N TYR A 155 -0.18 -7.96 -6.79
CA TYR A 155 0.29 -6.74 -6.17
C TYR A 155 -0.79 -6.19 -5.22
N PRO A 156 -0.50 -5.97 -3.93
CA PRO A 156 -1.53 -5.82 -2.90
C PRO A 156 -2.11 -4.40 -2.81
N ILE A 157 -2.18 -3.69 -3.95
CA ILE A 157 -2.75 -2.35 -4.05
C ILE A 157 -3.99 -2.41 -4.95
N LEU A 158 -5.15 -2.11 -4.37
CA LEU A 158 -6.41 -2.04 -5.09
C LEU A 158 -6.44 -0.77 -5.93
N THR A 159 -6.67 -0.95 -7.23
CA THR A 159 -6.96 0.12 -8.18
C THR A 159 -8.46 0.36 -8.30
N ARG A 160 -8.86 1.40 -9.04
CA ARG A 160 -10.25 1.84 -9.11
C ARG A 160 -11.19 0.73 -9.60
N GLY A 161 -12.18 0.40 -8.79
CA GLY A 161 -13.19 -0.62 -9.07
C GLY A 161 -12.81 -2.01 -8.53
N GLU A 162 -11.57 -2.21 -8.10
CA GLU A 162 -11.15 -3.44 -7.44
C GLU A 162 -11.59 -3.47 -5.98
N GLN A 163 -11.78 -4.68 -5.47
CA GLN A 163 -12.21 -4.93 -4.12
C GLN A 163 -11.51 -6.14 -3.53
N VAL A 164 -11.40 -6.15 -2.20
CA VAL A 164 -10.92 -7.32 -1.45
C VAL A 164 -11.84 -7.56 -0.26
N VAL A 165 -11.97 -8.82 0.14
CA VAL A 165 -12.70 -9.21 1.35
C VAL A 165 -11.69 -9.64 2.40
N VAL A 166 -11.67 -8.94 3.54
CA VAL A 166 -10.74 -9.19 4.65
C VAL A 166 -11.53 -9.19 5.95
N ARG A 167 -11.44 -10.28 6.71
CA ARG A 167 -12.05 -10.40 8.05
C ARG A 167 -13.53 -9.98 8.10
N GLY A 168 -14.31 -10.35 7.08
CA GLY A 168 -15.74 -10.04 6.99
C GLY A 168 -16.06 -8.62 6.54
N TYR A 169 -15.10 -7.86 6.02
CA TYR A 169 -15.32 -6.56 5.39
C TYR A 169 -14.90 -6.59 3.92
N THR A 170 -15.74 -6.03 3.05
CA THR A 170 -15.39 -5.69 1.68
C THR A 170 -14.83 -4.27 1.65
N VAL A 171 -13.62 -4.12 1.13
CA VAL A 171 -12.97 -2.83 0.89
C VAL A 171 -12.88 -2.61 -0.61
N THR A 172 -13.30 -1.44 -1.09
CA THR A 172 -13.32 -1.09 -2.52
C THR A 172 -12.75 0.31 -2.73
N LEU A 173 -11.81 0.46 -3.66
CA LEU A 173 -11.44 1.78 -4.15
C LEU A 173 -12.47 2.26 -5.19
N VAL A 174 -13.32 3.21 -4.80
CA VAL A 174 -14.42 3.67 -5.65
C VAL A 174 -14.01 4.77 -6.61
N SER A 175 -13.12 5.67 -6.18
CA SER A 175 -12.65 6.80 -6.99
C SER A 175 -11.27 7.24 -6.53
N ASP A 176 -10.46 7.72 -7.46
CA ASP A 176 -9.05 8.11 -7.33
C ASP A 176 -8.79 9.47 -8.02
N ARG A 177 -9.75 10.39 -7.94
CA ARG A 177 -9.74 11.61 -8.77
C ARG A 177 -9.08 12.76 -8.04
N ARG A 178 -8.16 13.46 -8.72
CA ARG A 178 -7.52 14.71 -8.24
C ARG A 178 -6.87 14.56 -6.85
N GLY A 179 -6.28 13.40 -6.55
CA GLY A 179 -5.63 13.13 -5.26
C GLY A 179 -6.58 12.77 -4.11
N ALA A 180 -7.90 12.73 -4.35
CA ALA A 180 -8.87 12.28 -3.36
C ALA A 180 -9.30 10.82 -3.64
N TYR A 181 -9.02 9.94 -2.69
CA TYR A 181 -9.30 8.51 -2.80
C TYR A 181 -10.55 8.18 -1.99
N ILE A 182 -11.64 7.85 -2.69
CA ILE A 182 -12.90 7.49 -2.07
C ILE A 182 -12.94 5.97 -1.89
N VAL A 183 -12.93 5.53 -0.65
CA VAL A 183 -12.92 4.12 -0.27
C VAL A 183 -14.27 3.75 0.35
N ALA A 184 -14.86 2.65 -0.12
CA ALA A 184 -16.01 2.03 0.53
C ALA A 184 -15.54 0.85 1.38
N ILE A 185 -16.01 0.78 2.63
CA ILE A 185 -15.67 -0.27 3.61
C ILE A 185 -16.98 -0.76 4.20
N PHE A 186 -17.43 -1.93 3.77
CA PHE A 186 -18.72 -2.50 4.13
C PHE A 186 -18.55 -3.88 4.77
N LYS A 187 -19.19 -4.11 5.91
CA LYS A 187 -19.30 -5.42 6.52
C LYS A 187 -20.11 -6.35 5.60
N VAL A 188 -19.64 -7.57 5.44
CA VAL A 188 -20.32 -8.63 4.68
C VAL A 188 -21.45 -9.15 5.56
N GLU A 189 -22.68 -9.12 5.06
CA GLU A 189 -23.83 -9.73 5.74
C GLU A 189 -23.61 -11.25 5.83
N ALA A 190 -23.86 -11.81 7.00
CA ALA A 190 -23.69 -13.23 7.30
C ALA A 190 -24.79 -14.11 6.69
#